data_AF-A0A1L7TA67-F1
#
_entry.id   AF-A0A1L7TA67-F1
#
_cell.length_a   1.000
_cell.length_b   1.000
_cell.length_c   1.000
_cell.angle_alpha   90.00
_cell.angle_beta   90.00
_cell.angle_gamma   90.00
#
_symmetry.space_group_name_H-M   'P 1'
#
loop_
_entity.id
_entity.type
_entity.pdbx_description
1 polymer ?
#
loop_
_entity_poly.entity_id
_entity_poly.type
_entity_poly.pdbx_seq_one_letter_code
_entity_poly.pdbx_strand_id
1 'polypeptide(L)'
;MKSLIDELIEHIWSPPRGVERQHKSRKHPDNLQYYRHWGFTIYRTHYSLESDSDWNTLLSSLKQQTMLAFGYFECKKDVDQSDVQLIKSLFRLDAREDPLLLKGLDIKGVRELCRDEDLGAEPAMTGYLYDFVLVADESVLEDITNGESVVKAVSLSWSEGFSGWGWMRIPTAYLLDLWMLLSRHSFGTESVLRFNGAEKDLDTYVWPGDVSLPGTGRFSEVRPLLSHYTGQRPDRTF
;
A
#
# COMPACT_ATOMS: atom_id res chain seq x y z
N MET A 1 19.59 -3.55 -17.91
CA MET A 1 18.83 -3.55 -16.65
C MET A 1 17.56 -2.76 -16.93
N LYS A 2 16.37 -3.32 -16.66
CA LYS A 2 15.12 -2.58 -16.86
C LYS A 2 15.04 -1.47 -15.82
N SER A 3 14.41 -0.34 -16.17
CA SER A 3 14.16 0.69 -15.17
C SER A 3 13.06 0.23 -14.21
N LEU A 4 13.04 0.77 -13.00
CA LEU A 4 11.99 0.48 -12.03
C LEU A 4 10.59 0.86 -12.56
N ILE A 5 10.48 1.92 -13.38
CA ILE A 5 9.18 2.30 -13.97
C ILE A 5 8.71 1.24 -14.97
N ASP A 6 9.63 0.63 -15.73
CA ASP A 6 9.29 -0.45 -16.67
C ASP A 6 8.80 -1.68 -15.92
N GLU A 7 9.42 -2.02 -14.79
CA GLU A 7 8.99 -3.11 -13.92
C GLU A 7 7.55 -2.87 -13.42
N LEU A 8 7.24 -1.66 -12.95
CA LEU A 8 5.89 -1.31 -12.49
C LEU A 8 4.86 -1.36 -13.63
N ILE A 9 5.22 -0.87 -14.82
CA ILE A 9 4.37 -0.98 -16.01
C ILE A 9 4.06 -2.45 -16.34
N GLU A 10 5.04 -3.34 -16.26
CA GLU A 10 4.84 -4.77 -16.56
C GLU A 10 3.84 -5.44 -15.62
N HIS A 11 3.73 -4.98 -14.37
CA HIS A 11 2.77 -5.51 -13.39
C HIS A 11 1.34 -5.07 -13.67
N ILE A 12 1.15 -3.87 -14.20
CA ILE A 12 -0.19 -3.36 -14.53
C ILE A 12 -0.61 -3.69 -15.97
N TRP A 13 0.33 -4.10 -16.82
CA TRP A 13 0.09 -4.43 -18.22
C TRP A 13 -0.34 -5.90 -18.40
N SER A 14 -1.62 -6.13 -18.68
CA SER A 14 -2.21 -7.47 -18.79
C SER A 14 -2.94 -7.71 -20.12
N PRO A 15 -2.21 -7.79 -21.25
CA PRO A 15 -2.82 -8.09 -22.54
C PRO A 15 -3.31 -9.56 -22.60
N PRO A 16 -4.37 -9.87 -23.37
CA PRO A 16 -4.84 -11.23 -23.56
C PRO A 16 -3.75 -12.10 -24.18
N ARG A 17 -3.65 -13.34 -23.67
CA ARG A 17 -2.70 -14.35 -24.18
C ARG A 17 -3.24 -14.95 -25.47
N GLY A 18 -2.38 -15.09 -26.50
CA GLY A 18 -2.72 -15.79 -27.75
C GLY A 18 -3.55 -15.01 -28.77
N VAL A 19 -3.88 -13.74 -28.52
CA VAL A 19 -4.56 -12.88 -29.49
C VAL A 19 -3.51 -12.09 -30.28
N GLU A 20 -3.56 -12.16 -31.61
CA GLU A 20 -2.77 -11.27 -32.46
C GLU A 20 -3.22 -9.83 -32.23
N ARG A 21 -2.32 -9.01 -31.66
CA ARG A 21 -2.61 -7.61 -31.41
C ARG A 21 -2.52 -6.86 -32.72
N GLN A 22 -3.54 -6.06 -33.01
CA GLN A 22 -3.55 -5.14 -34.14
C GLN A 22 -2.34 -4.17 -34.08
N HIS A 23 -1.93 -3.76 -32.87
CA HIS A 23 -0.77 -2.92 -32.63
C HIS A 23 0.23 -3.56 -31.66
N LYS A 24 1.50 -3.64 -32.06
CA LYS A 24 2.59 -4.25 -31.26
C LYS A 24 2.98 -3.44 -30.03
N SER A 25 2.83 -2.10 -30.06
CA SER A 25 3.26 -1.21 -28.98
C SER A 25 2.22 -1.10 -27.87
N ARG A 26 2.62 -1.29 -26.61
CA ARG A 26 1.76 -1.07 -25.41
C ARG A 26 1.29 0.38 -25.24
N LYS A 27 1.93 1.33 -25.94
CA LYS A 27 1.60 2.77 -25.89
C LYS A 27 0.54 3.18 -26.91
N HIS A 28 0.05 2.26 -27.73
CA HIS A 28 -1.05 2.56 -28.65
C HIS A 28 -2.33 2.90 -27.86
N PRO A 29 -3.10 3.93 -28.24
CA PRO A 29 -4.34 4.29 -27.53
C PRO A 29 -5.33 3.12 -27.39
N ASP A 30 -5.48 2.30 -28.43
CA ASP A 30 -6.38 1.12 -28.41
C ASP A 30 -5.93 0.02 -27.43
N ASN A 31 -4.70 0.11 -26.96
CA ASN A 31 -4.14 -0.84 -26.00
C ASN A 31 -4.35 -0.39 -24.54
N LEU A 32 -4.89 0.81 -24.28
CA LEU A 32 -5.11 1.32 -22.93
C LEU A 32 -6.03 0.43 -22.08
N GLN A 33 -6.97 -0.27 -22.71
CA GLN A 33 -7.88 -1.21 -22.06
C GLN A 33 -7.19 -2.43 -21.42
N TYR A 34 -5.93 -2.70 -21.76
CA TYR A 34 -5.18 -3.83 -21.21
C TYR A 34 -4.40 -3.47 -19.94
N TYR A 35 -4.42 -2.20 -19.52
CA TYR A 35 -3.85 -1.78 -18.24
C TYR A 35 -4.86 -2.00 -17.12
N ARG A 36 -4.40 -2.62 -16.03
CA ARG A 36 -5.17 -2.77 -14.79
C ARG A 36 -4.94 -1.56 -13.90
N HIS A 37 -5.97 -1.21 -13.13
CA HIS A 37 -5.81 -0.31 -12.00
C HIS A 37 -4.92 -0.96 -10.94
N TRP A 38 -4.19 -0.15 -10.18
CA TRP A 38 -3.36 -0.60 -9.06
C TRP A 38 -3.67 0.19 -7.79
N GLY A 39 -3.24 -0.33 -6.65
CA GLY A 39 -3.39 0.32 -5.35
C GLY A 39 -3.92 -0.66 -4.31
N PHE A 40 -4.59 -0.14 -3.27
CA PHE A 40 -4.91 -0.90 -2.05
C PHE A 40 -6.38 -0.82 -1.69
N THR A 41 -6.89 -1.91 -1.12
CA THR A 41 -8.16 -1.90 -0.39
C THR A 41 -7.87 -1.52 1.05
N ILE A 42 -8.64 -0.59 1.61
CA ILE A 42 -8.52 -0.11 2.98
C ILE A 42 -9.83 -0.31 3.73
N TYR A 43 -9.75 -0.98 4.89
CA TYR A 43 -10.89 -1.25 5.76
C TYR A 43 -10.86 -0.30 6.96
N ARG A 44 -11.97 0.40 7.19
CA ARG A 44 -12.21 1.15 8.42
C ARG A 44 -12.89 0.23 9.44
N THR A 45 -12.31 0.08 10.63
CA THR A 45 -12.92 -0.77 11.68
C THR A 45 -13.38 0.00 12.91
N HIS A 46 -12.99 1.27 13.03
CA HIS A 46 -13.43 2.15 14.13
C HIS A 46 -14.39 3.25 13.65
N TYR A 47 -15.44 3.49 14.45
CA TYR A 47 -16.56 4.38 14.12
C TYR A 47 -17.01 5.18 15.34
N SER A 48 -16.76 6.48 15.29
CA SER A 48 -17.15 7.54 16.21
C SER A 48 -17.42 8.84 15.42
N LEU A 49 -18.06 9.83 16.06
CA LEU A 49 -18.33 11.13 15.42
C LEU A 49 -17.04 11.87 15.03
N GLU A 50 -15.99 11.80 15.84
CA GLU A 50 -14.70 12.43 15.50
C GLU A 50 -13.99 11.68 14.37
N SER A 51 -14.08 10.34 14.37
CA SER A 51 -13.32 9.48 13.46
C SER A 51 -13.71 9.61 11.97
N ASP A 52 -14.87 10.19 11.64
CA ASP A 52 -15.27 10.46 10.25
C ASP A 52 -14.35 11.49 9.58
N SER A 53 -13.94 12.52 10.31
CA SER A 53 -13.01 13.52 9.82
C SER A 53 -11.60 12.94 9.65
N ASP A 54 -11.16 12.13 10.61
CA ASP A 54 -9.85 11.49 10.60
C ASP A 54 -9.75 10.45 9.48
N TRP A 55 -10.82 9.68 9.24
CA TRP A 55 -10.91 8.76 8.11
C TRP A 55 -10.77 9.46 6.76
N ASN A 56 -11.51 10.56 6.54
CA ASN A 56 -11.41 11.34 5.30
C ASN A 56 -10.01 11.96 5.13
N THR A 57 -9.39 12.38 6.23
CA THR A 57 -8.01 12.91 6.25
C THR A 57 -6.99 11.83 5.90
N LEU A 58 -7.18 10.61 6.41
CA LEU A 58 -6.35 9.45 6.08
C LEU A 58 -6.44 9.11 4.58
N LEU A 59 -7.65 8.97 4.04
CA LEU A 59 -7.85 8.67 2.62
C LEU A 59 -7.24 9.74 1.71
N SER A 60 -7.38 11.01 2.10
CA SER A 60 -6.79 12.14 1.37
C SER A 60 -5.26 12.10 1.43
N SER A 61 -4.69 11.84 2.61
CA SER A 61 -3.24 11.72 2.82
C SER A 61 -2.65 10.59 1.99
N LEU A 62 -3.25 9.39 2.03
CA LEU A 62 -2.82 8.24 1.22
C LEU A 62 -2.78 8.58 -0.27
N LYS A 63 -3.84 9.20 -0.79
CA LYS A 63 -3.90 9.59 -2.21
C LYS A 63 -2.86 10.65 -2.56
N GLN A 64 -2.82 11.74 -1.81
CA GLN A 64 -1.91 12.87 -2.09
C GLN A 64 -0.45 12.47 -1.97
N GLN A 65 -0.08 11.79 -0.89
CA GLN A 65 1.30 11.38 -0.66
C GLN A 65 1.74 10.33 -1.67
N THR A 66 0.88 9.39 -2.06
CA THR A 66 1.20 8.45 -3.15
C THR A 66 1.48 9.21 -4.45
N MET A 67 0.69 10.23 -4.80
CA MET A 67 0.93 11.04 -6.00
C MET A 67 2.23 11.84 -5.91
N LEU A 68 2.58 12.37 -4.74
CA LEU A 68 3.84 13.11 -4.51
C LEU A 68 5.06 12.19 -4.53
N ALA A 69 4.94 10.94 -4.09
CA ALA A 69 6.04 9.97 -4.09
C ALA A 69 6.57 9.69 -5.52
N PHE A 70 5.73 9.84 -6.54
CA PHE A 70 6.17 9.78 -7.94
C PHE A 70 7.15 10.89 -8.35
N GLY A 71 7.31 11.94 -7.54
CA GLY A 71 8.35 12.96 -7.71
C GLY A 71 9.75 12.36 -7.86
N TYR A 72 10.01 11.19 -7.24
CA TYR A 72 11.24 10.42 -7.44
C TYR A 72 11.51 10.09 -8.92
N PHE A 73 10.47 9.71 -9.66
CA PHE A 73 10.54 9.37 -11.07
C PHE A 73 10.48 10.60 -11.98
N GLU A 74 9.72 11.62 -11.57
CA GLU A 74 9.57 12.87 -12.33
C GLU A 74 10.89 13.66 -12.40
N CYS A 75 11.75 13.54 -11.39
CA CYS A 75 13.08 14.15 -11.39
C CYS A 75 14.12 13.42 -12.27
N LYS A 76 13.80 12.24 -12.83
CA LYS A 76 14.75 11.42 -13.59
C LYS A 76 14.63 11.62 -15.09
N LYS A 77 15.76 11.92 -15.74
CA LYS A 77 15.84 12.16 -17.19
C LYS A 77 15.71 10.90 -18.05
N ASP A 78 16.06 9.75 -17.48
CA ASP A 78 16.04 8.43 -18.12
C ASP A 78 14.71 7.69 -17.95
N VAL A 79 13.74 8.31 -17.27
CA VAL A 79 12.40 7.77 -17.04
C VAL A 79 11.41 8.37 -18.04
N ASP A 80 10.63 7.52 -18.68
CA ASP A 80 9.54 7.96 -19.55
C ASP A 80 8.40 8.57 -18.72
N GLN A 81 8.23 9.89 -18.84
CA GLN A 81 7.23 10.64 -18.09
C GLN A 81 5.80 10.28 -18.48
N SER A 82 5.56 9.80 -19.70
CA SER A 82 4.24 9.30 -20.09
C SER A 82 3.85 8.04 -19.31
N ASP A 83 4.82 7.17 -19.01
CA ASP A 83 4.61 5.97 -18.20
C ASP A 83 4.37 6.32 -16.73
N VAL A 84 5.08 7.34 -16.21
CA VAL A 84 4.83 7.88 -14.87
C VAL A 84 3.40 8.41 -14.74
N GLN A 85 2.96 9.26 -15.68
CA GLN A 85 1.60 9.81 -15.65
C GLN A 85 0.52 8.72 -15.82
N LEU A 86 0.78 7.71 -16.67
CA LEU A 86 -0.11 6.57 -16.83
C LEU A 86 -0.27 5.80 -15.52
N ILE A 87 0.83 5.42 -14.86
CA ILE A 87 0.76 4.72 -13.57
C ILE A 87 0.00 5.56 -12.54
N LYS A 88 0.29 6.86 -12.42
CA LYS A 88 -0.44 7.75 -11.50
C LYS A 88 -1.96 7.72 -11.76
N SER A 89 -2.38 7.80 -13.02
CA SER A 89 -3.80 7.81 -13.40
C SER A 89 -4.55 6.52 -13.07
N LEU A 90 -3.83 5.40 -13.00
CA LEU A 90 -4.37 4.08 -12.72
C LEU A 90 -4.41 3.74 -11.23
N PHE A 91 -3.91 4.62 -10.36
CA PHE A 91 -3.98 4.44 -8.92
C PHE A 91 -5.43 4.50 -8.42
N ARG A 92 -5.79 3.55 -7.56
CA ARG A 92 -7.09 3.42 -6.90
C ARG A 92 -6.90 3.02 -5.44
N LEU A 93 -7.62 3.69 -4.56
CA LEU A 93 -7.78 3.31 -3.17
C LEU A 93 -9.24 2.87 -3.00
N ASP A 94 -9.44 1.59 -2.73
CA ASP A 94 -10.77 0.99 -2.54
C ASP A 94 -11.14 1.04 -1.05
N ALA A 95 -11.96 2.00 -0.67
CA ALA A 95 -12.32 2.25 0.73
C ALA A 95 -13.55 1.44 1.13
N ARG A 96 -13.41 0.60 2.16
CA ARG A 96 -14.48 -0.22 2.74
C ARG A 96 -14.80 0.29 4.14
N GLU A 97 -16.04 0.73 4.32
CA GLU A 97 -16.46 1.45 5.52
C GLU A 97 -17.84 1.02 6.04
N ASP A 98 -18.37 -0.14 5.64
CA ASP A 98 -19.65 -0.65 6.15
C ASP A 98 -19.55 -1.03 7.65
N PRO A 99 -20.19 -0.27 8.56
CA PRO A 99 -20.10 -0.52 9.98
C PRO A 99 -20.82 -1.81 10.42
N LEU A 100 -21.72 -2.37 9.61
CA LEU A 100 -22.39 -3.63 9.95
C LEU A 100 -21.44 -4.82 9.84
N LEU A 101 -20.45 -4.73 8.95
CA LEU A 101 -19.46 -5.78 8.70
C LEU A 101 -18.15 -5.52 9.46
N LEU A 102 -17.72 -4.25 9.54
CA LEU A 102 -16.35 -3.92 9.91
C LEU A 102 -16.17 -3.39 11.34
N LYS A 103 -17.24 -2.95 12.00
CA LYS A 103 -17.14 -2.28 13.29
C LYS A 103 -16.54 -3.18 14.36
N GLY A 104 -15.43 -2.74 14.94
CA GLY A 104 -14.75 -3.41 16.04
C GLY A 104 -13.92 -4.63 15.62
N LEU A 105 -13.74 -4.87 14.32
CA LEU A 105 -12.84 -5.92 13.85
C LEU A 105 -11.38 -5.55 14.16
N ASP A 106 -10.68 -6.49 14.76
CA ASP A 106 -9.22 -6.46 14.86
C ASP A 106 -8.59 -7.01 13.56
N ILE A 107 -7.26 -7.04 13.51
CA ILE A 107 -6.51 -7.53 12.34
C ILE A 107 -6.85 -8.98 12.00
N LYS A 108 -7.09 -9.82 13.02
CA LYS A 108 -7.48 -11.21 12.83
C LYS A 108 -8.88 -11.29 12.22
N GLY A 109 -9.82 -10.52 12.73
CA GLY A 109 -11.18 -10.42 12.21
C GLY A 109 -11.22 -9.92 10.77
N VAL A 110 -10.41 -8.92 10.41
CA VAL A 110 -10.29 -8.47 9.01
C VAL A 110 -9.76 -9.59 8.10
N ARG A 111 -8.75 -10.36 8.56
CA ARG A 111 -8.24 -11.51 7.78
C ARG A 111 -9.29 -12.58 7.58
N GLU A 112 -10.07 -12.89 8.61
CA GLU A 112 -11.15 -13.87 8.55
C GLU A 112 -12.26 -13.40 7.60
N LEU A 113 -12.69 -12.14 7.71
CA LEU A 113 -13.67 -11.53 6.81
C LEU A 113 -13.24 -11.64 5.34
N CYS A 114 -11.99 -11.28 5.03
CA CYS A 114 -11.48 -11.35 3.66
C CYS A 114 -11.32 -12.78 3.11
N ARG A 115 -11.32 -13.82 3.95
CA ARG A 115 -11.30 -15.22 3.49
C ARG A 115 -12.70 -15.75 3.19
N ASP A 116 -13.69 -15.32 3.98
CA ASP A 116 -15.04 -15.85 3.94
C ASP A 116 -15.96 -15.09 2.97
N GLU A 117 -15.72 -13.80 2.73
CA GLU A 117 -16.56 -12.99 1.86
C GLU A 117 -16.10 -12.96 0.41
N ASP A 118 -17.03 -13.30 -0.49
CA ASP A 118 -17.03 -12.77 -1.86
C ASP A 118 -17.49 -11.30 -1.74
N LEU A 119 -16.56 -10.39 -1.47
CA LEU A 119 -16.74 -8.98 -1.07
C LEU A 119 -17.49 -8.07 -2.09
N GLY A 120 -18.18 -8.67 -3.07
CA GLY A 120 -19.11 -8.04 -4.02
C GLY A 120 -18.47 -7.08 -5.04
N ALA A 121 -17.28 -6.57 -4.74
CA ALA A 121 -16.47 -5.71 -5.58
C ALA A 121 -15.04 -6.22 -5.58
N GLU A 122 -14.47 -6.36 -6.78
CA GLU A 122 -13.07 -6.78 -6.96
C GLU A 122 -12.17 -5.87 -6.12
N PRO A 123 -11.36 -6.44 -5.19
CA PRO A 123 -10.46 -5.64 -4.38
C PRO A 123 -9.44 -4.94 -5.28
N ALA A 124 -8.79 -3.91 -4.76
CA ALA A 124 -7.69 -3.28 -5.48
C ALA A 124 -6.57 -4.31 -5.76
N MET A 125 -5.68 -4.00 -6.71
CA MET A 125 -4.62 -4.89 -7.18
C MET A 125 -3.87 -5.63 -6.08
N THR A 126 -3.49 -4.94 -5.01
CA THR A 126 -2.72 -5.54 -3.93
C THR A 126 -3.51 -6.56 -3.12
N GLY A 127 -4.84 -6.40 -3.04
CA GLY A 127 -5.72 -7.35 -2.38
C GLY A 127 -5.82 -8.68 -3.12
N TYR A 128 -5.95 -8.68 -4.47
CA TYR A 128 -6.09 -9.93 -5.23
C TYR A 128 -4.78 -10.50 -5.80
N LEU A 129 -3.75 -9.69 -6.06
CA LEU A 129 -2.46 -10.21 -6.56
C LEU A 129 -1.49 -10.59 -5.46
N TYR A 130 -1.52 -9.87 -4.33
CA TYR A 130 -0.49 -9.98 -3.30
C TYR A 130 -1.03 -10.40 -1.94
N ASP A 131 -2.36 -10.50 -1.77
CA ASP A 131 -3.01 -10.75 -0.49
C ASP A 131 -2.68 -9.68 0.56
N PHE A 132 -2.66 -8.41 0.14
CA PHE A 132 -2.39 -7.26 1.03
C PHE A 132 -3.54 -6.27 1.07
N VAL A 133 -3.86 -5.82 2.28
CA VAL A 133 -4.87 -4.79 2.54
C VAL A 133 -4.34 -3.77 3.55
N LEU A 134 -5.03 -2.65 3.64
CA LEU A 134 -4.80 -1.64 4.66
C LEU A 134 -5.94 -1.69 5.69
N VAL A 135 -5.63 -1.39 6.95
CA VAL A 135 -6.61 -1.31 8.04
C VAL A 135 -6.43 0.02 8.77
N ALA A 136 -7.56 0.68 9.02
CA ALA A 136 -7.69 1.86 9.86
C ALA A 136 -8.58 1.51 11.06
N ASP A 137 -7.94 1.06 12.13
CA ASP A 137 -8.58 0.85 13.42
C ASP A 137 -8.50 2.11 14.29
N GLU A 138 -8.94 2.01 15.55
CA GLU A 138 -8.96 3.12 16.50
C GLU A 138 -7.58 3.79 16.62
N SER A 139 -6.52 2.99 16.79
CA SER A 139 -5.16 3.50 16.94
C SER A 139 -4.69 4.29 15.71
N VAL A 140 -5.05 3.85 14.51
CA VAL A 140 -4.71 4.55 13.26
C VAL A 140 -5.44 5.88 13.16
N LEU A 141 -6.72 5.93 13.55
CA LEU A 141 -7.48 7.18 13.48
C LEU A 141 -7.02 8.17 14.56
N GLU A 142 -6.68 7.69 15.76
CA GLU A 142 -6.04 8.49 16.81
C GLU A 142 -4.67 9.05 16.36
N ASP A 143 -3.87 8.28 15.64
CA ASP A 143 -2.61 8.77 15.07
C ASP A 143 -2.85 9.95 14.12
N ILE A 144 -3.89 9.87 13.28
CA ILE A 144 -4.27 10.95 12.37
C ILE A 144 -4.70 12.20 13.15
N THR A 145 -5.50 12.04 14.20
CA THR A 145 -5.87 13.14 15.10
C THR A 145 -4.63 13.82 15.70
N ASN A 146 -3.60 13.03 16.03
CA ASN A 146 -2.33 13.49 16.58
C ASN A 146 -1.33 14.01 15.53
N GLY A 147 -1.69 14.01 14.24
CA GLY A 147 -0.83 14.46 13.15
C GLY A 147 0.25 13.46 12.73
N GLU A 148 0.09 12.19 13.08
CA GLU A 148 0.90 11.06 12.62
C GLU A 148 0.19 10.37 11.45
N SER A 149 0.71 10.54 10.24
CA SER A 149 0.10 9.99 9.02
C SER A 149 0.53 8.54 8.77
N VAL A 150 -0.05 7.60 9.50
CA VAL A 150 0.24 6.15 9.40
C VAL A 150 -1.02 5.34 9.07
N VAL A 151 -0.81 4.10 8.63
CA VAL A 151 -1.87 3.10 8.40
C VAL A 151 -1.32 1.70 8.69
N LYS A 152 -2.16 0.73 9.04
CA LYS A 152 -1.70 -0.67 9.18
C LYS A 152 -1.77 -1.36 7.82
N ALA A 153 -0.65 -1.88 7.34
CA ALA A 153 -0.60 -2.80 6.20
C ALA A 153 -0.66 -4.23 6.71
N VAL A 154 -1.53 -5.05 6.13
CA VAL A 154 -1.86 -6.40 6.60
C VAL A 154 -1.75 -7.39 5.45
N SER A 155 -1.01 -8.46 5.64
CA SER A 155 -1.02 -9.65 4.79
C SER A 155 -2.18 -10.56 5.21
N LEU A 156 -3.01 -10.95 4.24
CA LEU A 156 -4.11 -11.90 4.39
C LEU A 156 -3.63 -13.37 4.34
N SER A 157 -2.55 -13.62 3.61
CA SER A 157 -1.91 -14.93 3.44
C SER A 157 -0.99 -15.33 4.60
N TRP A 158 -0.69 -14.41 5.52
CA TRP A 158 0.11 -14.71 6.70
C TRP A 158 -0.59 -15.72 7.62
N SER A 159 0.20 -16.66 8.13
CA SER A 159 -0.19 -17.65 9.12
C SER A 159 0.89 -17.81 10.19
N GLU A 160 0.50 -18.39 11.32
CA GLU A 160 1.41 -18.63 12.43
C GLU A 160 2.61 -19.49 11.98
N GLY A 161 3.82 -19.05 12.32
CA GLY A 161 5.08 -19.72 11.91
C GLY A 161 5.86 -19.01 10.81
N PHE A 162 5.26 -18.03 10.12
CA PHE A 162 6.01 -17.11 9.25
C PHE A 162 6.70 -16.00 10.04
N SER A 163 7.78 -15.42 9.48
CA SER A 163 8.52 -14.35 10.16
C SER A 163 7.66 -13.09 10.36
N GLY A 164 7.74 -12.47 11.54
CA GLY A 164 6.93 -11.31 11.91
C GLY A 164 5.49 -11.70 12.26
N TRP A 165 4.57 -10.76 12.11
CA TRP A 165 3.17 -10.91 12.54
C TRP A 165 2.17 -10.73 11.39
N GLY A 166 2.69 -10.60 10.16
CA GLY A 166 1.91 -10.41 8.94
C GLY A 166 1.19 -9.07 8.88
N TRP A 167 1.55 -8.11 9.73
CA TRP A 167 1.07 -6.74 9.67
C TRP A 167 2.13 -5.78 10.20
N MET A 168 2.04 -4.52 9.81
CA MET A 168 2.89 -3.45 10.32
C MET A 168 2.24 -2.09 10.13
N ARG A 169 2.48 -1.14 11.05
CA ARG A 169 2.17 0.27 10.81
C ARG A 169 3.15 0.83 9.79
N ILE A 170 2.66 1.40 8.71
CA ILE A 170 3.47 2.05 7.68
C ILE A 170 3.13 3.54 7.60
N PRO A 171 4.09 4.40 7.27
CA PRO A 171 3.80 5.76 6.84
C PRO A 171 2.89 5.75 5.62
N THR A 172 1.89 6.63 5.58
CA THR A 172 1.04 6.85 4.40
C THR A 172 1.87 7.24 3.15
N ALA A 173 3.01 7.90 3.37
CA ALA A 173 4.00 8.27 2.36
C ALA A 173 4.69 7.06 1.70
N TYR A 174 4.71 5.91 2.38
CA TYR A 174 5.51 4.74 1.98
C TYR A 174 4.65 3.75 1.19
N LEU A 175 3.45 4.15 0.79
CA LEU A 175 2.52 3.27 0.09
C LEU A 175 3.04 2.85 -1.30
N LEU A 176 3.70 3.77 -2.01
CA LEU A 176 4.35 3.46 -3.29
C LEU A 176 5.55 2.51 -3.09
N ASP A 177 6.34 2.73 -2.04
CA ASP A 177 7.44 1.84 -1.66
C ASP A 177 6.92 0.42 -1.31
N LEU A 178 5.82 0.32 -0.56
CA LEU A 178 5.18 -0.98 -0.29
C LEU A 178 4.71 -1.66 -1.58
N TRP A 179 4.04 -0.95 -2.49
CA TRP A 179 3.59 -1.55 -3.75
C TRP A 179 4.76 -2.03 -4.61
N MET A 180 5.85 -1.26 -4.65
CA MET A 180 7.08 -1.65 -5.34
C MET A 180 7.72 -2.89 -4.73
N LEU A 181 7.73 -2.99 -3.40
CA LEU A 181 8.23 -4.17 -2.69
C LEU A 181 7.40 -5.39 -3.03
N LEU A 182 6.07 -5.29 -2.93
CA LEU A 182 5.15 -6.37 -3.28
C LEU A 182 5.31 -6.79 -4.74
N SER A 183 5.47 -5.83 -5.66
CA SER A 183 5.67 -6.14 -7.09
C SER A 183 7.00 -6.86 -7.37
N ARG A 184 8.02 -6.70 -6.51
CA ARG A 184 9.26 -7.49 -6.63
C ARG A 184 9.12 -8.92 -6.11
N HIS A 185 8.15 -9.15 -5.23
CA HIS A 185 7.86 -10.44 -4.60
C HIS A 185 6.65 -11.09 -5.30
N SER A 186 6.90 -11.86 -6.35
CA SER A 186 5.85 -12.64 -7.03
C SER A 186 5.30 -13.81 -6.20
N PHE A 187 5.97 -14.16 -5.10
CA PHE A 187 5.58 -15.15 -4.10
C PHE A 187 6.21 -14.76 -2.75
N GLY A 188 5.67 -15.28 -1.64
CA GLY A 188 6.22 -15.02 -0.32
C GLY A 188 5.87 -13.65 0.24
N THR A 189 4.79 -13.02 -0.24
CA THR A 189 4.37 -11.68 0.18
C THR A 189 4.02 -11.63 1.67
N GLU A 190 3.61 -12.76 2.25
CA GLU A 190 3.32 -12.93 3.68
C GLU A 190 4.48 -12.55 4.62
N SER A 191 5.71 -12.61 4.11
CA SER A 191 6.94 -12.31 4.85
C SER A 191 7.62 -11.01 4.42
N VAL A 192 6.92 -10.15 3.67
CA VAL A 192 7.46 -8.85 3.21
C VAL A 192 7.60 -7.87 4.38
N LEU A 193 6.61 -7.82 5.28
CA LEU A 193 6.64 -6.97 6.47
C LEU A 193 7.31 -7.70 7.65
N ARG A 194 8.63 -7.90 7.55
CA ARG A 194 9.39 -8.59 8.60
C ARG A 194 9.50 -7.75 9.85
N PHE A 195 9.33 -8.39 11.00
CA PHE A 195 9.55 -7.80 12.31
C PHE A 195 10.18 -8.81 13.25
N ASN A 196 11.24 -8.40 13.95
CA ASN A 196 11.87 -9.20 15.00
C ASN A 196 11.50 -8.56 16.34
N GLY A 197 10.56 -9.16 17.07
CA GLY A 197 10.06 -8.64 18.34
C GLY A 197 8.68 -9.18 18.68
N ALA A 198 8.15 -8.79 19.83
CA ALA A 198 6.80 -9.20 20.23
C ALA A 198 5.74 -8.43 19.42
N GLU A 199 4.59 -9.05 19.16
CA GLU A 199 3.53 -8.41 18.36
C GLU A 199 3.09 -7.05 18.93
N LYS A 200 2.98 -6.94 20.25
CA LYS A 200 2.65 -5.69 20.97
C LYS A 200 3.57 -4.52 20.63
N ASP A 201 4.80 -4.78 20.17
CA ASP A 201 5.74 -3.72 19.82
C ASP A 201 5.32 -3.05 18.50
N LEU A 202 4.57 -3.75 17.63
CA LEU A 202 3.98 -3.21 16.40
C LEU A 202 2.91 -2.14 16.64
N ASP A 203 2.30 -2.10 17.82
CA ASP A 203 1.35 -1.04 18.17
C ASP A 203 2.03 0.33 18.22
N THR A 204 3.34 0.38 18.39
CA THR A 204 4.11 1.64 18.44
C THR A 204 5.23 1.71 17.41
N TYR A 205 5.65 0.59 16.84
CA TYR A 205 6.67 0.53 15.80
C TYR A 205 6.09 0.92 14.45
N VAL A 206 6.81 1.78 13.72
CA VAL A 206 6.43 2.22 12.37
C VAL A 206 7.51 1.76 11.39
N TRP A 207 7.10 1.17 10.28
CA TRP A 207 7.99 0.62 9.27
C TRP A 207 8.96 1.70 8.75
N PRO A 208 10.28 1.47 8.81
CA PRO A 208 11.28 2.43 8.32
C PRO A 208 11.46 2.40 6.80
N GLY A 209 10.69 1.58 6.08
CA GLY A 209 10.92 1.26 4.68
C GLY A 209 11.92 0.12 4.50
N ASP A 210 12.16 -0.27 3.25
CA ASP A 210 13.12 -1.31 2.89
C ASP A 210 14.35 -0.72 2.19
N VAL A 211 15.54 -1.12 2.62
CA VAL A 211 16.82 -0.59 2.11
C VAL A 211 17.09 -0.93 0.65
N SER A 212 16.39 -1.93 0.08
CA SER A 212 16.47 -2.29 -1.34
C SER A 212 15.64 -1.36 -2.23
N LEU A 213 14.79 -0.51 -1.64
CA LEU A 213 13.93 0.44 -2.34
C LEU A 213 14.61 1.82 -2.43
N PRO A 214 14.26 2.62 -3.44
CA PRO A 214 14.83 3.95 -3.61
C PRO A 214 14.35 4.99 -2.58
N GLY A 215 13.39 4.65 -1.71
CA GLY A 215 12.81 5.53 -0.71
C GLY A 215 11.96 6.63 -1.35
N THR A 216 10.98 6.26 -2.17
CA THR A 216 10.07 7.21 -2.83
C THR A 216 9.27 8.03 -1.83
N GLY A 217 9.03 7.49 -0.62
CA GLY A 217 8.35 8.20 0.47
C GLY A 217 8.95 9.57 0.79
N ARG A 218 10.27 9.74 0.63
CA ARG A 218 10.99 11.02 0.88
C ARG A 218 10.50 12.19 0.02
N PHE A 219 9.83 11.91 -1.11
CA PHE A 219 9.26 12.93 -2.00
C PHE A 219 7.83 13.34 -1.61
N SER A 220 7.25 12.65 -0.63
CA SER A 220 5.88 12.87 -0.15
C SER A 220 5.78 13.16 1.34
N GLU A 221 6.87 12.97 2.07
CA GLU A 221 6.96 13.28 3.50
C GLU A 221 6.95 14.80 3.74
N VAL A 222 6.18 15.22 4.75
CA VAL A 222 6.15 16.61 5.22
C VAL A 222 7.28 16.89 6.23
N ARG A 223 7.93 15.85 6.78
CA ARG A 223 8.92 15.96 7.88
C ARG A 223 10.37 15.71 7.39
N PRO A 224 11.39 16.43 7.91
CA PRO A 224 12.79 16.33 7.46
C PRO A 224 13.51 15.01 7.80
N LEU A 225 14.61 14.72 7.07
CA LEU A 225 15.35 13.44 7.02
C LEU A 225 15.90 12.91 8.35
N LEU A 226 15.69 11.60 8.60
CA LEU A 226 16.43 10.61 9.45
C LEU A 226 15.66 9.96 10.62
N SER A 227 14.47 10.41 11.00
CA SER A 227 13.54 9.70 11.93
C SER A 227 12.20 10.44 11.93
N HIS A 228 11.30 10.07 11.02
CA HIS A 228 10.11 10.88 10.69
C HIS A 228 8.95 10.63 11.65
N TYR A 229 8.84 9.38 12.10
CA TYR A 229 7.80 8.90 13.02
C TYR A 229 8.44 8.49 14.34
N THR A 230 7.73 8.78 15.45
CA THR A 230 8.21 8.45 16.80
C THR A 230 8.52 6.96 16.96
N GLY A 231 7.81 6.10 16.22
CA GLY A 231 7.99 4.65 16.17
C GLY A 231 9.17 4.11 15.34
N GLN A 232 9.94 4.96 14.64
CA GLN A 232 11.08 4.56 13.80
C GLN A 232 12.44 4.68 14.51
N ARG A 233 12.47 5.07 15.80
CA ARG A 233 13.74 5.35 16.49
C ARG A 233 14.51 4.07 16.86
N PRO A 234 15.84 4.02 16.62
CA PRO A 234 16.70 2.87 16.88
C PRO A 234 17.11 2.69 18.36
N ASP A 235 16.63 3.53 19.28
CA ASP A 235 16.89 3.41 20.73
C ASP A 235 16.12 2.24 21.37
N ARG A 236 15.23 1.59 20.62
CA ARG A 236 14.62 0.31 20.97
C ARG A 236 15.59 -0.81 20.62
N THR A 237 16.52 -1.03 21.54
CA THR A 237 17.48 -2.13 21.51
C THR A 237 16.75 -3.46 21.30
N PHE A 238 17.17 -4.19 20.25
CA PHE A 238 16.84 -5.59 20.02
C PHE A 238 17.43 -6.48 21.12
#